data_AF-W1WUH8-F1
#
_entry.id   AF-W1WUH8-F1
#
_cell.length_a   1.000
_cell.length_b   1.000
_cell.length_c   1.000
_cell.angle_alpha   90.00
_cell.angle_beta   90.00
_cell.angle_gamma   90.00
#
_symmetry.space_group_name_H-M   'P 1'
#
loop_
_entity.id
_entity.type
_entity.pdbx_description
1 polymer ?
#
loop_
_entity_poly.entity_id
_entity_poly.type
_entity_poly.pdbx_seq_one_letter_code
_entity_poly.pdbx_strand_id
1 'polypeptide(L)'
;MGKWDALVKGALLHDIGKVVYRANQGTDAHSKRGAAFIEPYFSDMGLKQSITHCLKYHHGKELSAAQLKNDDYAYIVYEADNIAAAVDRRDLDEGESTATQKFDKELPLQSIFRVFGGKTSTQPLQYYLRGIDVSGHFNYPESDKTIRASSDKYKALYDVLVQNFQQQPIDNMSVNELLRIYEDTVSYMPSSTVTDQANDISLYMHSKITAAVAHSMVHYFEEQEIADYKKYCYQNSKKFRNMPAFRLISGDISGIQNFIYTIPSKGALKSLRGRSFYLEILMEQIVDELLDALQLTRANLIYNGGGHFYILSPNTTKTSTAIETMEKSINEWFLTVFGTKLYLAIGSATATADELIQSQRTLFRKVSQSIGEAKSKRYSEQHLTDLFNPNSTYNTVLHGERECSICHTSTATLSPYG
;
A
#
# COMPACT_ATOMS: atom_id res chain seq x y z
N MET A 1 -19.70 -1.15 4.81
CA MET A 1 -18.47 -1.82 5.27
C MET A 1 -18.19 -2.99 4.36
N GLY A 2 -16.97 -3.06 3.82
CA GLY A 2 -16.48 -4.25 3.15
C GLY A 2 -16.42 -5.43 4.13
N LYS A 3 -16.58 -6.65 3.60
CA LYS A 3 -16.62 -7.89 4.40
C LYS A 3 -15.44 -8.01 5.37
N TRP A 4 -14.27 -7.54 4.96
CA TRP A 4 -13.01 -7.68 5.70
C TRP A 4 -12.54 -6.40 6.42
N ASP A 5 -13.37 -5.35 6.47
CA ASP A 5 -12.98 -4.05 7.02
C ASP A 5 -12.45 -4.16 8.46
N ALA A 6 -13.07 -4.99 9.31
CA ALA A 6 -12.62 -5.18 10.69
C ALA A 6 -11.22 -5.79 10.78
N LEU A 7 -10.91 -6.79 9.94
CA LEU A 7 -9.58 -7.38 9.85
C LEU A 7 -8.55 -6.34 9.40
N VAL A 8 -8.86 -5.58 8.35
CA VAL A 8 -7.93 -4.59 7.79
C VAL A 8 -7.67 -3.44 8.77
N LYS A 9 -8.70 -2.96 9.47
CA LYS A 9 -8.56 -1.98 10.56
C LYS A 9 -7.76 -2.55 11.72
N GLY A 10 -8.03 -3.79 12.13
CA GLY A 10 -7.28 -4.49 13.18
C GLY A 10 -5.80 -4.65 12.85
N ALA A 11 -5.49 -5.00 11.59
CA ALA A 11 -4.12 -5.10 11.09
C ALA A 11 -3.43 -3.73 10.99
N LEU A 12 -4.13 -2.68 10.57
CA LEU A 12 -3.58 -1.33 10.51
C LEU A 12 -3.28 -0.77 11.90
N LEU A 13 -4.14 -1.06 12.89
CA LEU A 13 -4.03 -0.52 14.24
C LEU A 13 -3.29 -1.42 15.23
N HIS A 14 -2.86 -2.63 14.84
CA HIS A 14 -2.32 -3.64 15.76
C HIS A 14 -1.22 -3.07 16.70
N ASP A 15 -0.35 -2.23 16.14
CA ASP A 15 0.81 -1.64 16.81
C ASP A 15 0.60 -0.19 17.28
N ILE A 16 -0.62 0.37 17.22
CA ILE A 16 -0.91 1.75 17.67
C ILE A 16 -0.54 1.97 19.13
N GLY A 17 -0.53 0.90 19.93
CA GLY A 17 -0.07 0.89 21.30
C GLY A 17 1.36 1.37 21.50
N LYS A 18 2.22 1.33 20.47
CA LYS A 18 3.58 1.88 20.52
C LYS A 18 3.56 3.40 20.71
N VAL A 19 2.59 4.10 20.10
CA VAL A 19 2.40 5.55 20.31
C VAL A 19 2.07 5.81 21.77
N VAL A 20 1.10 5.05 22.30
CA VAL A 20 0.61 5.15 23.69
C VAL A 20 1.73 4.86 24.69
N TYR A 21 2.51 3.80 24.44
CA TYR A 21 3.64 3.39 25.25
C TYR A 21 4.76 4.44 25.31
N ARG A 22 5.13 5.03 24.17
CA ARG A 22 6.23 6.01 24.08
C ARG A 22 5.78 7.41 24.53
N ALA A 23 4.48 7.71 24.46
CA ALA A 23 3.87 8.89 25.09
C ALA A 23 3.69 8.77 26.62
N ASN A 24 4.21 7.69 27.23
CA ASN A 24 4.08 7.38 28.66
C ASN A 24 2.62 7.37 29.16
N GLN A 25 1.69 6.93 28.31
CA GLN A 25 0.28 6.77 28.68
C GLN A 25 0.03 5.31 29.10
N GLY A 26 -0.43 5.08 30.33
CA GLY A 26 -0.70 3.74 30.89
C GLY A 26 0.54 2.98 31.42
N THR A 27 0.34 1.74 31.90
CA THR A 27 1.39 0.93 32.57
C THR A 27 1.66 -0.43 31.92
N ASP A 28 0.76 -0.97 31.10
CA ASP A 28 0.87 -2.33 30.51
C ASP A 28 1.83 -2.46 29.31
N ALA A 29 1.87 -3.64 28.67
CA ALA A 29 2.50 -3.83 27.36
C ALA A 29 1.75 -3.06 26.25
N HIS A 30 2.42 -2.78 25.12
CA HIS A 30 1.83 -1.95 24.07
C HIS A 30 0.59 -2.57 23.43
N SER A 31 0.52 -3.89 23.28
CA SER A 31 -0.68 -4.61 22.79
C SER A 31 -1.94 -4.29 23.61
N LYS A 32 -1.84 -4.41 24.94
CA LYS A 32 -2.93 -4.09 25.87
C LYS A 32 -3.25 -2.60 25.89
N ARG A 33 -2.22 -1.73 25.89
CA ARG A 33 -2.41 -0.27 25.85
C ARG A 33 -3.11 0.19 24.58
N GLY A 34 -2.71 -0.33 23.42
CA GLY A 34 -3.32 -0.02 22.14
C GLY A 34 -4.79 -0.41 22.12
N ALA A 35 -5.12 -1.61 22.58
CA ALA A 35 -6.49 -2.06 22.65
C ALA A 35 -7.34 -1.20 23.60
N ALA A 36 -6.85 -0.89 24.80
CA ALA A 36 -7.53 -0.01 25.76
C ALA A 36 -7.67 1.42 25.23
N PHE A 37 -6.70 1.90 24.45
CA PHE A 37 -6.71 3.23 23.84
C PHE A 37 -7.83 3.39 22.81
N ILE A 38 -8.03 2.41 21.94
CA ILE A 38 -9.06 2.49 20.90
C ILE A 38 -10.46 2.11 21.42
N GLU A 39 -10.52 1.38 22.54
CA GLU A 39 -11.75 0.78 23.08
C GLU A 39 -12.95 1.73 23.22
N PRO A 40 -12.77 3.01 23.63
CA PRO A 40 -13.88 3.95 23.77
C PRO A 40 -14.48 4.45 22.45
N TYR A 41 -13.81 4.26 21.32
CA TYR A 41 -14.15 4.89 20.04
C TYR A 41 -14.87 3.94 19.07
N PHE A 42 -15.85 3.20 19.59
CA PHE A 42 -16.66 2.25 18.82
C PHE A 42 -18.15 2.41 19.14
N SER A 43 -18.99 2.27 18.11
CA SER A 43 -20.46 2.20 18.27
C SER A 43 -20.97 0.75 18.22
N ASP A 44 -20.34 -0.11 17.42
CA ASP A 44 -20.65 -1.53 17.26
C ASP A 44 -19.76 -2.42 18.16
N MET A 45 -20.38 -3.17 19.06
CA MET A 45 -19.68 -4.02 20.02
C MET A 45 -19.03 -5.26 19.40
N GLY A 46 -19.55 -5.78 18.29
CA GLY A 46 -18.98 -6.91 17.57
C GLY A 46 -17.70 -6.50 16.85
N LEU A 47 -17.74 -5.39 16.12
CA LEU A 47 -16.57 -4.81 15.44
C LEU A 47 -15.50 -4.39 16.44
N LYS A 48 -15.91 -3.78 17.56
CA LYS A 48 -15.04 -3.46 18.70
C LYS A 48 -14.29 -4.70 19.17
N GLN A 49 -14.99 -5.83 19.38
CA GLN A 49 -14.36 -7.06 19.84
C GLN A 49 -13.35 -7.59 18.81
N SER A 50 -13.75 -7.73 17.55
CA SER A 50 -12.87 -8.25 16.49
C SER A 50 -11.60 -7.42 16.32
N ILE A 51 -11.71 -6.09 16.30
CA ILE A 51 -10.56 -5.20 16.14
C ILE A 51 -9.67 -5.22 17.39
N THR A 52 -10.26 -5.15 18.60
CA THR A 52 -9.45 -5.16 19.83
C THR A 52 -8.75 -6.50 20.06
N HIS A 53 -9.29 -7.63 19.59
CA HIS A 53 -8.57 -8.92 19.60
C HIS A 53 -7.29 -8.87 18.77
N CYS A 54 -7.34 -8.28 17.56
CA CYS A 54 -6.14 -8.07 16.74
C CYS A 54 -5.06 -7.28 17.49
N LEU A 55 -5.42 -6.25 18.24
CA LEU A 55 -4.47 -5.47 19.04
C LEU A 55 -3.96 -6.23 20.26
N LYS A 56 -4.82 -6.94 21.01
CA LYS A 56 -4.44 -7.63 22.25
C LYS A 56 -3.56 -8.85 21.99
N TYR A 57 -3.77 -9.54 20.87
CA TYR A 57 -3.24 -10.89 20.64
C TYR A 57 -2.40 -11.01 19.35
N HIS A 58 -1.86 -9.91 18.80
CA HIS A 58 -0.91 -9.99 17.69
C HIS A 58 0.48 -10.50 18.09
N HIS A 59 0.76 -10.65 19.39
CA HIS A 59 1.99 -11.27 19.90
C HIS A 59 1.79 -12.73 20.27
N GLY A 60 2.81 -13.56 20.00
CA GLY A 60 2.72 -15.01 20.16
C GLY A 60 2.44 -15.45 21.60
N LYS A 61 2.98 -14.73 22.58
CA LYS A 61 2.78 -14.99 24.01
C LYS A 61 1.33 -14.76 24.43
N GLU A 62 0.79 -13.59 24.17
CA GLU A 62 -0.61 -13.24 24.45
C GLU A 62 -1.58 -14.15 23.71
N LEU A 63 -1.29 -14.44 22.43
CA LEU A 63 -2.11 -15.31 21.60
C LEU A 63 -2.14 -16.75 22.11
N SER A 64 -1.02 -17.27 22.62
CA SER A 64 -0.93 -18.63 23.18
C SER A 64 -1.83 -18.84 24.40
N ALA A 65 -2.00 -17.79 25.21
CA ALA A 65 -2.83 -17.82 26.40
C ALA A 65 -4.31 -17.50 26.12
N ALA A 66 -4.64 -17.07 24.90
CA ALA A 66 -5.98 -16.62 24.55
C ALA A 66 -6.93 -17.78 24.18
N GLN A 67 -8.17 -17.71 24.66
CA GLN A 67 -9.25 -18.64 24.32
C GLN A 67 -10.10 -18.06 23.19
N LEU A 68 -9.51 -17.95 22.00
CA LEU A 68 -10.17 -17.43 20.80
C LEU A 68 -10.78 -18.55 19.96
N LYS A 69 -11.80 -18.21 19.18
CA LYS A 69 -12.33 -19.12 18.15
C LYS A 69 -11.28 -19.33 17.06
N ASN A 70 -11.32 -20.48 16.39
CA ASN A 70 -10.31 -20.83 15.37
C ASN A 70 -10.33 -19.89 14.14
N ASP A 71 -11.44 -19.18 13.91
CA ASP A 71 -11.68 -18.21 12.84
C ASP A 71 -11.46 -16.75 13.29
N ASP A 72 -10.85 -16.53 14.46
CA ASP A 72 -10.58 -15.17 14.95
C ASP A 72 -9.48 -14.46 14.12
N TYR A 73 -9.70 -13.19 13.79
CA TYR A 73 -8.79 -12.37 13.00
C TYR A 73 -7.43 -12.12 13.66
N ALA A 74 -7.31 -12.26 14.99
CA ALA A 74 -6.03 -12.17 15.68
C ALA A 74 -4.99 -13.14 15.11
N TYR A 75 -5.40 -14.34 14.67
CA TYR A 75 -4.50 -15.31 14.04
C TYR A 75 -3.95 -14.81 12.69
N ILE A 76 -4.79 -14.18 11.87
CA ILE A 76 -4.35 -13.61 10.59
C ILE A 76 -3.42 -12.42 10.84
N VAL A 77 -3.78 -11.51 11.75
CA VAL A 77 -2.97 -10.33 12.05
C VAL A 77 -1.62 -10.71 12.64
N TYR A 78 -1.57 -11.69 13.55
CA TYR A 78 -0.32 -12.25 14.08
C TYR A 78 0.63 -12.71 12.95
N GLU A 79 0.14 -13.50 12.01
CA GLU A 79 1.02 -14.02 10.95
C GLU A 79 1.35 -12.95 9.91
N ALA A 80 0.42 -12.06 9.60
CA ALA A 80 0.67 -10.93 8.71
C ALA A 80 1.74 -9.98 9.27
N ASP A 81 1.71 -9.73 10.58
CA ASP A 81 2.72 -8.93 11.29
C ASP A 81 4.09 -9.61 11.24
N ASN A 82 4.16 -10.92 11.51
CA ASN A 82 5.40 -11.68 11.39
C ASN A 82 6.00 -11.64 9.97
N ILE A 83 5.16 -11.72 8.93
CA ILE A 83 5.60 -11.61 7.54
C ILE A 83 6.12 -10.19 7.26
N ALA A 84 5.40 -9.15 7.70
CA ALA A 84 5.81 -7.76 7.51
C ALA A 84 7.10 -7.41 8.27
N ALA A 85 7.24 -7.84 9.53
CA ALA A 85 8.43 -7.64 10.34
C ALA A 85 9.67 -8.35 9.74
N ALA A 86 9.48 -9.55 9.18
CA ALA A 86 10.55 -10.25 8.47
C ALA A 86 10.97 -9.52 7.19
N VAL A 87 10.03 -8.92 6.45
CA VAL A 87 10.29 -8.04 5.30
C VAL A 87 11.07 -6.78 5.74
N ASP A 88 10.75 -6.23 6.91
CA ASP A 88 11.41 -5.07 7.51
C ASP A 88 12.85 -5.36 8.00
N ARG A 89 13.32 -6.61 7.91
CA ARG A 89 14.61 -7.09 8.45
C ARG A 89 14.71 -6.95 9.98
N ARG A 90 13.59 -7.13 10.68
CA ARG A 90 13.53 -7.09 12.15
C ARG A 90 13.49 -8.49 12.73
N ASP A 91 14.23 -8.67 13.82
CA ASP A 91 13.97 -9.73 14.78
C ASP A 91 12.70 -9.38 15.57
N LEU A 92 11.89 -10.38 15.92
CA LEU A 92 10.59 -10.20 16.55
C LEU A 92 10.69 -9.54 17.93
N ASP A 93 9.66 -8.75 18.25
CA ASP A 93 9.31 -8.10 19.53
C ASP A 93 10.10 -6.86 19.99
N GLU A 94 9.35 -5.77 20.23
CA GLU A 94 9.73 -4.67 21.12
C GLU A 94 9.05 -4.85 22.49
N GLY A 95 9.83 -5.02 23.55
CA GLY A 95 9.30 -4.97 24.93
C GLY A 95 9.66 -6.15 25.84
N GLU A 96 10.23 -7.22 25.31
CA GLU A 96 10.93 -8.23 26.12
C GLU A 96 12.43 -8.06 25.87
N SER A 97 13.11 -7.40 26.80
CA SER A 97 14.57 -7.43 26.84
C SER A 97 15.02 -8.87 27.07
N THR A 98 15.31 -9.59 25.98
CA THR A 98 16.31 -10.66 26.03
C THR A 98 17.60 -10.02 26.55
N ALA A 99 18.46 -10.78 27.25
CA ALA A 99 19.69 -10.24 27.86
C ALA A 99 20.62 -9.50 26.86
N THR A 100 20.35 -9.62 25.55
CA THR A 100 21.11 -9.06 24.43
C THR A 100 20.47 -7.86 23.73
N GLN A 101 19.13 -7.70 23.73
CA GLN A 101 18.46 -6.61 23.00
C GLN A 101 18.21 -5.39 23.89
N LYS A 102 18.69 -4.23 23.43
CA LYS A 102 18.52 -2.93 24.09
C LYS A 102 17.55 -2.05 23.29
N PHE A 103 16.50 -1.57 23.94
CA PHE A 103 15.52 -0.64 23.38
C PHE A 103 15.76 0.78 23.89
N ASP A 104 15.63 1.77 23.00
CA ASP A 104 15.67 3.19 23.35
C ASP A 104 14.39 3.89 22.86
N LYS A 105 13.47 4.18 23.78
CA LYS A 105 12.17 4.80 23.45
C LYS A 105 12.30 6.14 22.72
N GLU A 106 13.42 6.83 22.89
CA GLU A 106 13.66 8.15 22.31
C GLU A 106 14.40 8.09 20.96
N LEU A 107 14.67 6.88 20.46
CA LEU A 107 15.33 6.71 19.18
C LEU A 107 14.41 7.19 18.04
N PRO A 108 14.86 8.13 17.20
CA PRO A 108 14.08 8.62 16.07
C PRO A 108 14.17 7.68 14.86
N LEU A 109 13.24 7.86 13.93
CA LEU A 109 13.30 7.25 12.61
C LEU A 109 14.58 7.70 11.88
N GLN A 110 15.30 6.75 11.31
CA GLN A 110 16.48 6.97 10.48
C GLN A 110 16.09 6.95 9.00
N SER A 111 16.89 7.63 8.19
CA SER A 111 16.75 7.58 6.75
C SER A 111 17.08 6.19 6.21
N ILE A 112 16.20 5.65 5.35
CA ILE A 112 16.44 4.42 4.58
C ILE A 112 17.73 4.48 3.75
N PHE A 113 18.16 5.69 3.34
CA PHE A 113 19.41 5.88 2.61
C PHE A 113 20.65 5.60 3.47
N ARG A 114 20.49 5.45 4.79
CA ARG A 114 21.57 5.04 5.69
C ARG A 114 22.05 3.62 5.40
N VAL A 115 21.18 2.71 4.98
CA VAL A 115 21.53 1.30 4.72
C VAL A 115 21.55 0.96 3.21
N PHE A 116 21.36 1.96 2.36
CA PHE A 116 21.29 1.77 0.91
C PHE A 116 22.69 1.62 0.28
N GLY A 117 22.81 0.80 -0.76
CA GLY A 117 24.06 0.66 -1.52
C GLY A 117 25.09 -0.31 -0.92
N GLY A 118 24.69 -1.17 0.03
CA GLY A 118 25.52 -2.25 0.56
C GLY A 118 26.52 -1.84 1.64
N LYS A 119 26.48 -0.58 2.09
CA LYS A 119 27.26 -0.09 3.24
C LYS A 119 26.37 0.79 4.11
N THR A 120 26.40 0.54 5.41
CA THR A 120 25.70 1.41 6.37
C THR A 120 26.48 2.71 6.56
N SER A 121 25.82 3.84 6.32
CA SER A 121 26.39 5.18 6.53
C SER A 121 26.74 5.41 7.99
N THR A 122 27.86 6.09 8.22
CA THR A 122 28.32 6.53 9.55
C THR A 122 27.60 7.79 10.03
N GLN A 123 26.89 8.48 9.14
CA GLN A 123 26.05 9.62 9.49
C GLN A 123 24.76 9.12 10.16
N PRO A 124 24.23 9.83 11.17
CA PRO A 124 23.00 9.43 11.86
C PRO A 124 21.77 9.47 10.93
N LEU A 125 21.63 10.54 10.14
CA LEU A 125 20.52 10.80 9.20
C LEU A 125 19.15 10.54 9.85
N GLN A 126 18.78 11.36 10.82
CA GLN A 126 17.62 11.17 11.70
C GLN A 126 16.52 12.18 11.37
N TYR A 127 15.25 11.74 11.45
CA TYR A 127 14.09 12.60 11.28
C TYR A 127 13.61 13.14 12.64
N TYR A 128 13.09 14.36 12.67
CA TYR A 128 12.31 14.82 13.81
C TYR A 128 10.99 14.06 13.88
N LEU A 129 10.62 13.57 15.07
CA LEU A 129 9.32 12.96 15.31
C LEU A 129 8.22 14.03 15.24
N ARG A 130 7.39 13.98 14.19
CA ARG A 130 6.19 14.79 14.00
C ARG A 130 5.27 14.16 12.95
N GLY A 131 4.02 14.61 12.90
CA GLY A 131 3.12 14.28 11.79
C GLY A 131 3.53 14.96 10.47
N ILE A 132 2.91 14.54 9.37
CA ILE A 132 3.03 15.21 8.08
C ILE A 132 2.29 16.55 8.15
N ASP A 133 2.98 17.62 7.78
CA ASP A 133 2.41 18.96 7.66
C ASP A 133 2.73 19.51 6.26
N VAL A 134 1.70 19.61 5.43
CA VAL A 134 1.80 20.09 4.04
C VAL A 134 2.04 21.60 3.98
N SER A 135 1.69 22.34 5.03
CA SER A 135 1.90 23.79 5.13
C SER A 135 3.28 24.16 5.66
N GLY A 136 3.93 23.24 6.37
CA GLY A 136 5.23 23.42 6.98
C GLY A 136 6.41 23.12 6.06
N HIS A 137 7.62 23.26 6.61
CA HIS A 137 8.86 22.89 5.92
C HIS A 137 9.00 21.36 5.85
N PHE A 138 9.60 20.85 4.78
CA PHE A 138 9.92 19.42 4.64
C PHE A 138 10.74 18.89 5.83
N ASN A 139 10.40 17.69 6.30
CA ASN A 139 11.15 16.99 7.35
C ASN A 139 12.32 16.22 6.73
N TYR A 140 13.38 16.92 6.33
CA TYR A 140 14.58 16.25 5.83
C TYR A 140 15.34 15.56 6.98
N PRO A 141 16.01 14.42 6.72
CA PRO A 141 16.82 13.77 7.74
C PRO A 141 18.09 14.58 7.99
N GLU A 142 18.44 14.80 9.25
CA GLU A 142 19.60 15.58 9.65
C GLU A 142 20.73 14.70 10.22
N SER A 143 21.97 15.13 10.02
CA SER A 143 23.15 14.50 10.62
C SER A 143 23.39 14.99 12.05
N ASP A 144 22.33 15.07 12.86
CA ASP A 144 22.38 15.51 14.25
C ASP A 144 22.05 14.37 15.21
N LYS A 145 23.06 13.93 15.97
CA LYS A 145 22.93 12.87 16.98
C LYS A 145 22.12 13.28 18.21
N THR A 146 21.75 14.55 18.35
CA THR A 146 20.95 15.06 19.47
C THR A 146 19.45 14.97 19.23
N ILE A 147 19.02 14.68 18.00
CA ILE A 147 17.61 14.49 17.68
C ILE A 147 17.04 13.31 18.47
N ARG A 148 15.99 13.59 19.25
CA ARG A 148 15.26 12.60 20.05
C ARG A 148 13.78 12.62 19.71
N ALA A 149 13.19 11.43 19.71
CA ALA A 149 11.76 11.17 19.70
C ALA A 149 11.25 11.14 21.15
N SER A 150 11.28 12.30 21.82
CA SER A 150 10.93 12.42 23.23
C SER A 150 9.44 12.18 23.50
N SER A 151 9.11 11.87 24.76
CA SER A 151 7.75 11.50 25.16
C SER A 151 6.71 12.60 24.90
N ASP A 152 7.08 13.88 25.00
CA ASP A 152 6.22 15.03 24.67
C ASP A 152 5.86 15.07 23.17
N LYS A 153 6.81 14.72 22.29
CA LYS A 153 6.54 14.62 20.85
C LYS A 153 5.60 13.46 20.53
N TYR A 154 5.79 12.31 21.18
CA TYR A 154 4.84 11.20 21.10
C TYR A 154 3.46 11.57 21.64
N LYS A 155 3.39 12.39 22.70
CA LYS A 155 2.12 12.89 23.25
C LYS A 155 1.37 13.76 22.24
N ALA A 156 2.07 14.61 21.48
CA ALA A 156 1.45 15.37 20.40
C ALA A 156 0.81 14.45 19.33
N LEU A 157 1.49 13.38 18.92
CA LEU A 157 0.92 12.39 17.98
C LEU A 157 -0.28 11.64 18.58
N TYR A 158 -0.19 11.27 19.85
CA TYR A 158 -1.30 10.66 20.59
C TYR A 158 -2.53 11.58 20.60
N ASP A 159 -2.35 12.88 20.85
CA ASP A 159 -3.44 13.84 20.90
C ASP A 159 -4.13 14.03 19.54
N VAL A 160 -3.38 13.98 18.44
CA VAL A 160 -3.95 13.98 17.08
C VAL A 160 -4.84 12.74 16.87
N LEU A 161 -4.40 11.55 17.30
CA LEU A 161 -5.22 10.33 17.20
C LEU A 161 -6.50 10.44 18.04
N VAL A 162 -6.38 10.94 19.28
CA VAL A 162 -7.55 11.18 20.16
C VAL A 162 -8.55 12.11 19.49
N GLN A 163 -8.09 13.24 18.94
CA GLN A 163 -8.96 14.21 18.28
C GLN A 163 -9.72 13.56 17.12
N ASN A 164 -9.03 12.81 16.24
CA ASN A 164 -9.67 12.15 15.11
C ASN A 164 -10.70 11.09 15.56
N PHE A 165 -10.35 10.25 16.54
CA PHE A 165 -11.26 9.20 17.02
C PHE A 165 -12.44 9.73 17.85
N GLN A 166 -12.32 10.94 18.43
CA GLN A 166 -13.44 11.66 19.04
C GLN A 166 -14.41 12.25 18.00
N GLN A 167 -13.92 12.67 16.83
CA GLN A 167 -14.77 13.20 15.77
C GLN A 167 -15.59 12.12 15.08
N GLN A 168 -15.02 10.93 14.89
CA GLN A 168 -15.71 9.81 14.25
C GLN A 168 -15.27 8.46 14.85
N PRO A 169 -16.23 7.59 15.25
CA PRO A 169 -15.92 6.24 15.71
C PRO A 169 -15.17 5.42 14.66
N ILE A 170 -14.25 4.56 15.11
CA ILE A 170 -13.35 3.77 14.25
C ILE A 170 -14.12 2.79 13.36
N ASP A 171 -15.22 2.22 13.86
CA ASP A 171 -16.12 1.37 13.10
C ASP A 171 -16.80 2.11 11.93
N ASN A 172 -17.06 3.40 12.08
CA ASN A 172 -17.68 4.23 11.05
C ASN A 172 -16.69 4.83 10.05
N MET A 173 -15.38 4.88 10.37
CA MET A 173 -14.35 5.26 9.40
C MET A 173 -14.21 4.20 8.32
N SER A 174 -14.08 4.58 7.06
CA SER A 174 -13.54 3.69 6.03
C SER A 174 -12.08 3.33 6.35
N VAL A 175 -11.59 2.23 5.77
CA VAL A 175 -10.18 1.87 5.88
C VAL A 175 -9.28 2.98 5.32
N ASN A 176 -9.68 3.63 4.24
CA ASN A 176 -8.88 4.68 3.59
C ASN A 176 -8.80 5.95 4.45
N GLU A 177 -9.87 6.35 5.14
CA GLU A 177 -9.83 7.46 6.11
C GLU A 177 -8.88 7.14 7.27
N LEU A 178 -8.97 5.93 7.82
CA LEU A 178 -8.07 5.50 8.89
C LEU A 178 -6.61 5.42 8.43
N LEU A 179 -6.37 4.90 7.23
CA LEU A 179 -5.05 4.85 6.61
C LEU A 179 -4.45 6.25 6.45
N ARG A 180 -5.28 7.23 6.04
CA ARG A 180 -4.86 8.62 5.89
C ARG A 180 -4.49 9.26 7.24
N ILE A 181 -5.33 9.08 8.26
CA ILE A 181 -5.03 9.56 9.63
C ILE A 181 -3.71 8.97 10.13
N TYR A 182 -3.48 7.68 9.85
CA TYR A 182 -2.26 6.99 10.24
C TYR A 182 -1.02 7.51 9.49
N GLU A 183 -1.13 7.71 8.18
CA GLU A 183 -0.07 8.31 7.35
C GLU A 183 0.31 9.70 7.86
N ASP A 184 -0.68 10.56 8.09
CA ASP A 184 -0.47 11.93 8.56
C ASP A 184 0.14 11.97 9.96
N THR A 185 -0.10 10.95 10.80
CA THR A 185 0.34 10.97 12.20
C THR A 185 1.66 10.26 12.44
N VAL A 186 1.86 9.05 11.89
CA VAL A 186 2.96 8.16 12.31
C VAL A 186 3.98 7.83 11.20
N SER A 187 4.00 8.60 10.10
CA SER A 187 4.99 8.42 9.02
C SER A 187 6.44 8.69 9.44
N TYR A 188 6.68 9.58 10.42
CA TYR A 188 8.02 9.83 10.97
C TYR A 188 8.27 9.17 12.33
N MET A 189 7.41 8.24 12.72
CA MET A 189 7.60 7.41 13.91
C MET A 189 8.26 6.09 13.50
N PRO A 190 9.36 5.65 14.13
CA PRO A 190 9.95 4.35 13.81
C PRO A 190 9.08 3.20 14.31
N SER A 191 8.96 2.13 13.52
CA SER A 191 8.22 0.93 13.88
C SER A 191 8.92 0.10 14.96
N SER A 192 10.25 0.25 15.08
CA SER A 192 11.12 -0.39 16.08
C SER A 192 11.96 0.65 16.81
N THR A 193 12.43 0.32 18.02
CA THR A 193 13.44 1.12 18.74
C THR A 193 14.62 0.27 19.22
N VAL A 194 14.86 -0.87 18.57
CA VAL A 194 16.01 -1.73 18.85
C VAL A 194 17.29 -0.99 18.43
N THR A 195 18.25 -0.91 19.35
CA THR A 195 19.46 -0.09 19.17
C THR A 195 20.54 -0.72 18.28
N ASP A 196 20.48 -2.03 18.02
CA ASP A 196 21.44 -2.75 17.16
C ASP A 196 20.97 -2.92 15.70
N GLN A 197 19.75 -2.48 15.37
CA GLN A 197 19.18 -2.51 14.02
C GLN A 197 19.08 -1.10 13.41
N ALA A 198 18.89 -1.04 12.09
CA ALA A 198 18.52 0.21 11.44
C ALA A 198 17.05 0.51 11.72
N ASN A 199 16.77 1.69 12.28
CA ASN A 199 15.40 2.11 12.61
C ASN A 199 14.82 2.92 11.45
N ASP A 200 14.82 2.32 10.26
CA ASP A 200 14.54 2.96 8.96
C ASP A 200 13.13 2.69 8.42
N ILE A 201 12.35 1.87 9.13
CA ILE A 201 10.96 1.58 8.81
C ILE A 201 10.04 2.40 9.71
N SER A 202 9.11 3.13 9.11
CA SER A 202 8.10 3.87 9.87
C SER A 202 6.98 2.96 10.35
N LEU A 203 6.34 3.33 11.45
CA LEU A 203 5.17 2.63 11.95
C LEU A 203 4.05 2.60 10.91
N TYR A 204 3.83 3.71 10.19
CA TYR A 204 2.85 3.76 9.10
C TYR A 204 3.12 2.68 8.04
N MET A 205 4.36 2.62 7.53
CA MET A 205 4.69 1.66 6.47
C MET A 205 4.55 0.22 6.95
N HIS A 206 5.04 -0.08 8.15
CA HIS A 206 4.89 -1.40 8.74
C HIS A 206 3.41 -1.80 8.86
N SER A 207 2.59 -0.97 9.50
CA SER A 207 1.15 -1.24 9.67
C SER A 207 0.39 -1.34 8.34
N LYS A 208 0.74 -0.51 7.35
CA LYS A 208 0.15 -0.58 6.00
C LYS A 208 0.47 -1.91 5.32
N ILE A 209 1.71 -2.38 5.39
CA ILE A 209 2.12 -3.66 4.82
C ILE A 209 1.49 -4.84 5.58
N THR A 210 1.43 -4.80 6.91
CA THR A 210 0.72 -5.80 7.73
C THR A 210 -0.76 -5.89 7.30
N ALA A 211 -1.43 -4.75 7.09
CA ALA A 211 -2.79 -4.71 6.59
C ALA A 211 -2.94 -5.27 5.16
N ALA A 212 -2.02 -4.95 4.24
CA ALA A 212 -2.01 -5.48 2.88
C ALA A 212 -1.83 -7.01 2.84
N VAL A 213 -0.92 -7.53 3.68
CA VAL A 213 -0.66 -8.96 3.83
C VAL A 213 -1.90 -9.66 4.42
N ALA A 214 -2.44 -9.17 5.53
CA ALA A 214 -3.64 -9.74 6.15
C ALA A 214 -4.84 -9.76 5.18
N HIS A 215 -5.03 -8.68 4.40
CA HIS A 215 -6.10 -8.60 3.44
C HIS A 215 -5.91 -9.61 2.29
N SER A 216 -4.69 -9.77 1.79
CA SER A 216 -4.38 -10.77 0.77
C SER A 216 -4.54 -12.20 1.31
N MET A 217 -4.16 -12.45 2.56
CA MET A 217 -4.34 -13.76 3.20
C MET A 217 -5.81 -14.16 3.27
N VAL A 218 -6.69 -13.27 3.72
CA VAL A 218 -8.09 -13.63 3.95
C VAL A 218 -8.86 -13.90 2.66
N HIS A 219 -8.59 -13.15 1.59
CA HIS A 219 -9.16 -13.42 0.26
C HIS A 219 -8.65 -14.74 -0.33
N TYR A 220 -7.37 -15.08 -0.11
CA TYR A 220 -6.85 -16.38 -0.49
C TYR A 220 -7.49 -17.52 0.32
N PHE A 221 -7.64 -17.35 1.63
CA PHE A 221 -8.32 -18.33 2.48
C PHE A 221 -9.78 -18.53 2.10
N GLU A 222 -10.48 -17.46 1.72
CA GLU A 222 -11.85 -17.55 1.23
C GLU A 222 -11.95 -18.41 -0.03
N GLU A 223 -11.11 -18.18 -1.05
CA GLU A 223 -11.13 -18.99 -2.28
C GLU A 223 -10.72 -20.46 -2.03
N GLN A 224 -9.83 -20.71 -1.06
CA GLN A 224 -9.38 -22.05 -0.69
C GLN A 224 -10.27 -22.73 0.37
N GLU A 225 -11.39 -22.12 0.75
CA GLU A 225 -12.31 -22.60 1.79
C GLU A 225 -11.64 -22.87 3.15
N ILE A 226 -10.61 -22.08 3.49
CA ILE A 226 -9.88 -22.16 4.75
C ILE A 226 -10.58 -21.28 5.80
N ALA A 227 -11.28 -21.90 6.74
CA ALA A 227 -11.93 -21.20 7.87
C ALA A 227 -11.15 -21.31 9.20
N ASP A 228 -10.21 -22.25 9.33
CA ASP A 228 -9.41 -22.45 10.54
C ASP A 228 -8.11 -21.63 10.48
N TYR A 229 -8.21 -20.34 10.79
CA TYR A 229 -7.06 -19.42 10.77
C TYR A 229 -6.01 -19.80 11.81
N LYS A 230 -6.42 -20.31 12.98
CA LYS A 230 -5.50 -20.81 14.01
C LYS A 230 -4.57 -21.89 13.46
N LYS A 231 -5.10 -22.86 12.74
CA LYS A 231 -4.31 -23.95 12.16
C LYS A 231 -3.28 -23.46 11.16
N TYR A 232 -3.65 -22.52 10.29
CA TYR A 232 -2.80 -22.07 9.18
C TYR A 232 -1.84 -20.94 9.56
N CYS A 233 -2.31 -19.97 10.35
CA CYS A 233 -1.53 -18.77 10.69
C CYS A 233 -0.70 -18.93 11.96
N TYR A 234 -1.08 -19.85 12.87
CA TYR A 234 -0.37 -20.02 14.15
C TYR A 234 0.31 -21.38 14.27
N GLN A 235 -0.44 -22.48 14.10
CA GLN A 235 0.11 -23.84 14.32
C GLN A 235 1.00 -24.31 13.17
N ASN A 236 0.67 -23.94 11.92
CA ASN A 236 1.38 -24.36 10.72
C ASN A 236 1.84 -23.18 9.85
N SER A 237 2.22 -22.06 10.48
CA SER A 237 2.66 -20.83 9.78
C SER A 237 3.73 -21.11 8.73
N LYS A 238 4.75 -21.92 9.05
CA LYS A 238 5.79 -22.33 8.08
C LYS A 238 5.23 -22.99 6.82
N LYS A 239 4.20 -23.83 6.96
CA LYS A 239 3.55 -24.47 5.81
C LYS A 239 2.77 -23.44 5.01
N PHE A 240 2.03 -22.56 5.68
CA PHE A 240 1.33 -21.45 5.03
C PHE A 240 2.29 -20.53 4.26
N ARG A 241 3.44 -20.17 4.84
CA ARG A 241 4.44 -19.30 4.20
C ARG A 241 5.00 -19.84 2.88
N ASN A 242 4.89 -21.15 2.65
CA ASN A 242 5.28 -21.82 1.41
C ASN A 242 4.13 -21.99 0.40
N MET A 243 2.90 -21.63 0.76
CA MET A 243 1.77 -21.60 -0.18
C MET A 243 1.85 -20.36 -1.08
N PRO A 244 1.49 -20.44 -2.37
CA PRO A 244 1.49 -19.31 -3.30
C PRO A 244 0.25 -18.44 -3.07
N ALA A 245 0.14 -17.84 -1.88
CA ALA A 245 -1.03 -17.08 -1.44
C ALA A 245 -1.06 -15.64 -1.97
N PHE A 246 0.06 -15.12 -2.46
CA PHE A 246 0.22 -13.71 -2.83
C PHE A 246 0.50 -13.54 -4.32
N ARG A 247 0.14 -12.38 -4.84
CA ARG A 247 0.45 -11.95 -6.19
C ARG A 247 0.86 -10.47 -6.17
N LEU A 248 2.03 -10.18 -6.71
CA LEU A 248 2.48 -8.80 -6.94
C LEU A 248 2.02 -8.37 -8.33
N ILE A 249 1.20 -7.33 -8.40
CA ILE A 249 0.69 -6.74 -9.65
C ILE A 249 1.42 -5.43 -9.89
N SER A 250 1.73 -5.13 -11.15
CA SER A 250 2.22 -3.82 -11.55
C SER A 250 1.63 -3.42 -12.90
N GLY A 251 1.22 -2.16 -13.00
CA GLY A 251 0.79 -1.55 -14.25
C GLY A 251 1.77 -0.47 -14.68
N ASP A 252 1.87 -0.26 -15.99
CA ASP A 252 2.83 0.63 -16.64
C ASP A 252 2.20 1.26 -17.89
N ILE A 253 1.97 2.58 -17.86
CA ILE A 253 1.49 3.31 -19.03
C ILE A 253 2.67 3.66 -19.95
N SER A 254 2.67 3.04 -21.12
CA SER A 254 3.60 3.36 -22.21
C SER A 254 3.12 4.57 -23.00
N GLY A 255 4.07 5.42 -23.43
CA GLY A 255 3.79 6.59 -24.28
C GLY A 255 3.64 7.93 -23.54
N ILE A 256 3.80 7.94 -22.20
CA ILE A 256 3.68 9.13 -21.36
C ILE A 256 4.48 10.32 -21.88
N GLN A 257 5.77 10.14 -22.20
CA GLN A 257 6.61 11.25 -22.65
C GLN A 257 6.07 11.88 -23.94
N ASN A 258 5.77 11.05 -24.94
CA ASN A 258 5.20 11.53 -26.20
C ASN A 258 3.87 12.23 -25.97
N PHE A 259 3.00 11.66 -25.12
CA PHE A 259 1.72 12.26 -24.77
C PHE A 259 1.88 13.64 -24.12
N ILE A 260 2.76 13.77 -23.11
CA ILE A 260 2.95 15.03 -22.37
C ILE A 260 3.59 16.11 -23.26
N TYR A 261 4.60 15.76 -24.06
CA TYR A 261 5.40 16.73 -24.82
C TYR A 261 4.86 17.06 -26.21
N THR A 262 3.73 16.47 -26.63
CA THR A 262 3.00 16.91 -27.84
C THR A 262 2.22 18.20 -27.53
N ILE A 263 2.93 19.33 -27.41
CA ILE A 263 2.41 20.61 -26.90
C ILE A 263 2.17 21.65 -28.02
N PRO A 264 1.18 22.54 -27.86
CA PRO A 264 0.97 23.67 -28.78
C PRO A 264 2.00 24.78 -28.56
N SER A 265 2.23 25.61 -29.58
CA SER A 265 3.07 26.82 -29.45
C SER A 265 2.48 27.86 -28.49
N LYS A 266 1.16 28.09 -28.53
CA LYS A 266 0.45 28.98 -27.60
C LYS A 266 -0.10 28.18 -26.42
N GLY A 267 0.18 28.60 -25.18
CA GLY A 267 -0.30 27.91 -23.97
C GLY A 267 0.43 26.60 -23.65
N ALA A 268 1.61 26.38 -24.24
CA ALA A 268 2.50 25.24 -23.99
C ALA A 268 2.56 24.80 -22.52
N LEU A 269 2.88 25.73 -21.60
CA LEU A 269 3.00 25.43 -20.16
C LEU A 269 1.68 25.00 -19.52
N LYS A 270 0.54 25.58 -19.94
CA LYS A 270 -0.78 25.18 -19.44
C LYS A 270 -1.12 23.77 -19.93
N SER A 271 -0.89 23.49 -21.21
CA SER A 271 -1.09 22.16 -21.79
C SER A 271 -0.20 21.10 -21.13
N LEU A 272 1.07 21.43 -20.90
CA LEU A 272 2.03 20.52 -20.25
C LEU A 272 1.56 20.12 -18.84
N ARG A 273 1.21 21.11 -18.01
CA ARG A 273 0.68 20.87 -16.67
C ARG A 273 -0.63 20.09 -16.70
N GLY A 274 -1.54 20.46 -17.60
CA GLY A 274 -2.82 19.78 -17.76
C GLY A 274 -2.66 18.30 -18.14
N ARG A 275 -1.77 17.97 -19.08
CA ARG A 275 -1.51 16.58 -19.50
C ARG A 275 -0.79 15.77 -18.44
N SER A 276 0.16 16.37 -17.73
CA SER A 276 0.83 15.70 -16.61
C SER A 276 -0.16 15.36 -15.51
N PHE A 277 -1.02 16.32 -15.13
CA PHE A 277 -2.04 16.10 -14.11
C PHE A 277 -3.12 15.10 -14.56
N TYR A 278 -3.50 15.14 -15.85
CA TYR A 278 -4.43 14.19 -16.43
C TYR A 278 -3.94 12.74 -16.30
N LEU A 279 -2.66 12.48 -16.62
CA LEU A 279 -2.09 11.15 -16.48
C LEU A 279 -2.00 10.69 -15.02
N GLU A 280 -1.75 11.61 -14.09
CA GLU A 280 -1.74 11.30 -12.66
C GLU A 280 -3.13 10.85 -12.19
N ILE A 281 -4.19 11.61 -12.52
CA ILE A 281 -5.57 11.24 -12.20
C ILE A 281 -5.96 9.91 -12.85
N LEU A 282 -5.60 9.73 -14.12
CA LEU A 282 -5.88 8.50 -14.85
C LEU A 282 -5.23 7.30 -14.15
N MET A 283 -3.98 7.42 -13.70
CA MET A 283 -3.28 6.37 -12.96
C MET A 283 -3.94 6.08 -11.61
N GLU A 284 -4.31 7.11 -10.85
CA GLU A 284 -5.04 6.95 -9.58
C GLU A 284 -6.38 6.23 -9.81
N GLN A 285 -7.14 6.59 -10.85
CA GLN A 285 -8.41 5.95 -11.21
C GLN A 285 -8.22 4.47 -11.59
N ILE A 286 -7.20 4.16 -12.39
CA ILE A 286 -6.88 2.77 -12.77
C ILE A 286 -6.59 1.93 -11.53
N VAL A 287 -5.83 2.49 -10.59
CA VAL A 287 -5.49 1.81 -9.33
C VAL A 287 -6.73 1.60 -8.48
N ASP A 288 -7.59 2.60 -8.31
CA ASP A 288 -8.80 2.48 -7.51
C ASP A 288 -9.79 1.48 -8.13
N GLU A 289 -9.99 1.50 -9.46
CA GLU A 289 -10.82 0.52 -10.15
C GLU A 289 -10.31 -0.92 -9.97
N LEU A 290 -8.99 -1.12 -10.02
CA LEU A 290 -8.39 -2.44 -9.78
C LEU A 290 -8.60 -2.88 -8.34
N LEU A 291 -8.37 -2.00 -7.36
CA LEU A 291 -8.59 -2.32 -5.96
C LEU A 291 -10.06 -2.66 -5.70
N ASP A 292 -11.00 -1.90 -6.25
CA ASP A 292 -12.43 -2.14 -6.13
C ASP A 292 -12.85 -3.47 -6.76
N ALA A 293 -12.36 -3.77 -7.97
CA ALA A 293 -12.61 -5.06 -8.64
C ALA A 293 -12.11 -6.24 -7.79
N LEU A 294 -10.97 -6.07 -7.12
CA LEU A 294 -10.40 -7.07 -6.23
C LEU A 294 -11.03 -7.07 -4.83
N GLN A 295 -11.86 -6.08 -4.49
CA GLN A 295 -12.35 -5.83 -3.13
C GLN A 295 -11.20 -5.63 -2.13
N LEU A 296 -10.18 -4.90 -2.56
CA LEU A 296 -9.03 -4.48 -1.77
C LEU A 296 -9.16 -3.02 -1.32
N THR A 297 -8.23 -2.56 -0.48
CA THR A 297 -8.16 -1.15 -0.04
C THR A 297 -6.82 -0.54 -0.44
N ARG A 298 -6.66 0.77 -0.28
CA ARG A 298 -5.37 1.44 -0.57
C ARG A 298 -4.21 0.99 0.33
N ALA A 299 -4.47 0.20 1.39
CA ALA A 299 -3.40 -0.48 2.12
C ALA A 299 -2.60 -1.42 1.21
N ASN A 300 -3.26 -2.07 0.24
CA ASN A 300 -2.65 -2.99 -0.71
C ASN A 300 -1.80 -2.31 -1.79
N LEU A 301 -1.93 -0.99 -1.97
CA LEU A 301 -1.12 -0.20 -2.90
C LEU A 301 0.24 0.10 -2.28
N ILE A 302 1.30 -0.55 -2.77
CA ILE A 302 2.67 -0.34 -2.28
C ILE A 302 3.22 0.99 -2.79
N TYR A 303 3.01 1.27 -4.08
CA TYR A 303 3.56 2.44 -4.76
C TYR A 303 2.66 2.82 -5.94
N ASN A 304 2.48 4.11 -6.16
CA ASN A 304 1.95 4.69 -7.39
C ASN A 304 2.77 5.94 -7.74
N GLY A 305 3.30 6.01 -8.95
CA GLY A 305 4.03 7.20 -9.39
C GLY A 305 4.78 7.00 -10.71
N GLY A 306 4.90 8.08 -11.48
CA GLY A 306 5.66 8.08 -12.74
C GLY A 306 5.07 7.20 -13.83
N GLY A 307 3.77 6.90 -13.78
CA GLY A 307 3.11 5.98 -14.71
C GLY A 307 3.23 4.50 -14.35
N HIS A 308 3.74 4.19 -13.16
CA HIS A 308 3.89 2.82 -12.67
C HIS A 308 3.23 2.66 -11.30
N PHE A 309 2.65 1.50 -11.04
CA PHE A 309 2.16 1.15 -9.70
C PHE A 309 2.58 -0.27 -9.31
N TYR A 310 2.52 -0.55 -8.01
CA TYR A 310 2.69 -1.90 -7.45
C TYR A 310 1.59 -2.16 -6.41
N ILE A 311 0.88 -3.27 -6.55
CA ILE A 311 -0.18 -3.72 -5.63
C ILE A 311 0.16 -5.12 -5.12
N LEU A 312 0.14 -5.30 -3.80
CA LEU A 312 0.14 -6.63 -3.18
C LEU A 312 -1.30 -7.14 -3.12
N SER A 313 -1.56 -8.26 -3.79
CA SER A 313 -2.90 -8.82 -3.96
C SER A 313 -2.92 -10.30 -3.56
N PRO A 314 -4.11 -10.88 -3.28
CA PRO A 314 -4.25 -12.32 -3.12
C PRO A 314 -4.02 -13.03 -4.45
N ASN A 315 -3.36 -14.19 -4.44
CA ASN A 315 -3.27 -15.02 -5.63
C ASN A 315 -4.54 -15.87 -5.79
N THR A 316 -5.55 -15.29 -6.44
CA THR A 316 -6.83 -15.96 -6.70
C THR A 316 -7.17 -15.99 -8.18
N THR A 317 -8.15 -16.80 -8.54
CA THR A 317 -8.74 -16.80 -9.89
C THR A 317 -9.34 -15.43 -10.19
N LYS A 318 -10.07 -14.86 -9.21
CA LYS A 318 -10.64 -13.51 -9.30
C LYS A 318 -9.57 -12.46 -9.62
N THR A 319 -8.41 -12.55 -8.99
CA THR A 319 -7.30 -11.62 -9.27
C THR A 319 -6.82 -11.71 -10.70
N SER A 320 -6.64 -12.92 -11.22
CA SER A 320 -6.17 -13.12 -12.60
C SER A 320 -7.18 -12.58 -13.61
N THR A 321 -8.47 -12.89 -13.42
CA THR A 321 -9.56 -12.40 -14.29
C THR A 321 -9.71 -10.88 -14.24
N ALA A 322 -9.58 -10.26 -13.06
CA ALA A 322 -9.68 -8.82 -12.92
C ALA A 322 -8.56 -8.08 -13.67
N ILE A 323 -7.32 -8.57 -13.58
CA ILE A 323 -6.18 -8.01 -14.33
C ILE A 323 -6.45 -8.05 -15.84
N GLU A 324 -6.81 -9.23 -16.37
CA GLU A 324 -7.04 -9.43 -17.80
C GLU A 324 -8.20 -8.57 -18.32
N THR A 325 -9.30 -8.53 -17.56
CA THR A 325 -10.50 -7.76 -17.93
C THR A 325 -10.21 -6.27 -17.93
N MET A 326 -9.50 -5.78 -16.91
CA MET A 326 -9.18 -4.37 -16.78
C MET A 326 -8.17 -3.92 -17.84
N GLU A 327 -7.09 -4.68 -18.07
CA GLU A 327 -6.12 -4.37 -19.13
C GLU A 327 -6.81 -4.30 -20.51
N LYS A 328 -7.71 -5.25 -20.81
CA LYS A 328 -8.46 -5.24 -22.06
C LYS A 328 -9.38 -4.01 -22.16
N SER A 329 -10.20 -3.75 -21.15
CA SER A 329 -11.16 -2.65 -21.14
C SER A 329 -10.49 -1.29 -21.31
N ILE A 330 -9.38 -1.07 -20.58
CA ILE A 330 -8.68 0.21 -20.58
C ILE A 330 -7.92 0.43 -21.88
N ASN A 331 -7.31 -0.62 -22.45
CA ASN A 331 -6.65 -0.49 -23.74
C ASN A 331 -7.62 -0.31 -24.91
N GLU A 332 -8.82 -0.90 -24.85
CA GLU A 332 -9.90 -0.60 -25.80
C GLU A 332 -10.30 0.88 -25.74
N TRP A 333 -10.43 1.40 -24.51
CA TRP A 333 -10.70 2.82 -24.30
C TRP A 333 -9.54 3.72 -24.78
N PHE A 334 -8.29 3.34 -24.51
CA PHE A 334 -7.12 4.06 -25.03
C PHE A 334 -7.08 4.08 -26.55
N LEU A 335 -7.37 2.97 -27.22
CA LEU A 335 -7.47 2.92 -28.68
C LEU A 335 -8.54 3.86 -29.22
N THR A 336 -9.70 3.92 -28.56
CA THR A 336 -10.81 4.79 -28.95
C THR A 336 -10.49 6.27 -28.76
N VAL A 337 -9.86 6.65 -27.64
CA VAL A 337 -9.68 8.06 -27.25
C VAL A 337 -8.32 8.64 -27.68
N PHE A 338 -7.27 7.84 -27.58
CA PHE A 338 -5.88 8.26 -27.79
C PHE A 338 -5.22 7.55 -28.98
N GLY A 339 -5.92 6.61 -29.64
CA GLY A 339 -5.31 5.72 -30.62
C GLY A 339 -4.17 4.93 -29.99
N THR A 340 -3.07 4.79 -30.71
CA THR A 340 -1.91 4.02 -30.25
C THR A 340 -0.92 4.81 -29.39
N LYS A 341 -1.26 6.05 -29.00
CA LYS A 341 -0.37 6.97 -28.27
C LYS A 341 -0.13 6.54 -26.82
N LEU A 342 -1.13 5.91 -26.20
CA LEU A 342 -1.06 5.38 -24.84
C LEU A 342 -1.39 3.89 -24.87
N TYR A 343 -0.74 3.12 -24.00
CA TYR A 343 -0.99 1.70 -23.80
C TYR A 343 -0.74 1.37 -22.33
N LEU A 344 -1.67 0.70 -21.66
CA LEU A 344 -1.48 0.18 -20.31
C LEU A 344 -1.00 -1.26 -20.41
N ALA A 345 0.21 -1.53 -19.93
CA ALA A 345 0.67 -2.90 -19.72
C ALA A 345 0.45 -3.28 -18.26
N ILE A 346 -0.28 -4.36 -17.99
CA ILE A 346 -0.37 -4.92 -16.63
C ILE A 346 0.37 -6.25 -16.59
N GLY A 347 1.30 -6.38 -15.65
CA GLY A 347 2.01 -7.64 -15.39
C GLY A 347 1.83 -8.07 -13.95
N SER A 348 1.99 -9.37 -13.70
CA SER A 348 1.95 -9.89 -12.34
C SER A 348 2.84 -11.11 -12.14
N ALA A 349 3.16 -11.40 -10.89
CA ALA A 349 3.87 -12.60 -10.50
C ALA A 349 3.29 -13.16 -9.20
N THR A 350 3.10 -14.48 -9.17
CA THR A 350 2.73 -15.20 -7.94
C THR A 350 3.91 -15.25 -6.98
N ALA A 351 3.59 -15.26 -5.69
CA ALA A 351 4.56 -15.29 -4.60
C ALA A 351 4.06 -16.11 -3.42
N THR A 352 4.98 -16.79 -2.75
CA THR A 352 4.80 -17.28 -1.38
C THR A 352 5.18 -16.19 -0.37
N ALA A 353 4.83 -16.34 0.91
CA ALA A 353 5.30 -15.41 1.94
C ALA A 353 6.83 -15.45 2.07
N ASP A 354 7.42 -16.65 1.96
CA ASP A 354 8.88 -16.81 2.00
C ASP A 354 9.57 -16.07 0.82
N GLU A 355 8.94 -16.04 -0.37
CA GLU A 355 9.44 -15.23 -1.49
C GLU A 355 9.34 -13.72 -1.22
N LEU A 356 8.28 -13.25 -0.55
CA LEU A 356 8.14 -11.85 -0.12
C LEU A 356 9.24 -11.46 0.89
N ILE A 357 9.61 -12.37 1.79
CA ILE A 357 10.63 -12.13 2.82
C ILE A 357 12.04 -12.17 2.20
N GLN A 358 12.36 -13.20 1.43
CA GLN A 358 13.75 -13.50 1.05
C GLN A 358 14.10 -13.19 -0.41
N SER A 359 13.11 -13.16 -1.31
CA SER A 359 13.33 -13.19 -2.77
C SER A 359 12.71 -12.01 -3.52
N GLN A 360 12.56 -10.86 -2.86
CA GLN A 360 11.92 -9.66 -3.41
C GLN A 360 12.48 -9.27 -4.79
N ARG A 361 13.81 -9.21 -4.94
CA ARG A 361 14.45 -8.86 -6.23
C ARG A 361 14.01 -9.79 -7.37
N THR A 362 13.92 -11.09 -7.09
CA THR A 362 13.48 -12.08 -8.07
C THR A 362 12.01 -11.88 -8.41
N LEU A 363 11.17 -11.60 -7.41
CA LEU A 363 9.75 -11.33 -7.61
C LEU A 363 9.52 -10.08 -8.48
N PHE A 364 10.14 -8.95 -8.16
CA PHE A 364 10.06 -7.73 -8.98
C PHE A 364 10.58 -7.94 -10.41
N ARG A 365 11.60 -8.78 -10.59
CA ARG A 365 12.09 -9.18 -11.92
C ARG A 365 11.05 -10.00 -12.69
N LYS A 366 10.37 -10.97 -12.05
CA LYS A 366 9.27 -11.74 -12.68
C LYS A 366 8.14 -10.81 -13.14
N VAL A 367 7.73 -9.86 -12.29
CA VAL A 367 6.72 -8.85 -12.65
C VAL A 367 7.17 -7.98 -13.83
N SER A 368 8.42 -7.51 -13.81
CA SER A 368 8.98 -6.70 -14.90
C SER A 368 9.03 -7.45 -16.22
N GLN A 369 9.35 -8.75 -16.19
CA GLN A 369 9.31 -9.61 -17.38
C GLN A 369 7.89 -9.76 -17.91
N SER A 370 6.90 -10.00 -17.03
CA SER A 370 5.49 -10.07 -17.40
C SER A 370 5.00 -8.77 -18.06
N ILE A 371 5.38 -7.60 -17.54
CA ILE A 371 5.11 -6.30 -18.18
C ILE A 371 5.78 -6.21 -19.55
N GLY A 372 7.05 -6.63 -19.67
CA GLY A 372 7.79 -6.60 -20.93
C GLY A 372 7.12 -7.45 -22.02
N GLU A 373 6.59 -8.62 -21.64
CA GLU A 373 5.83 -9.48 -22.53
C GLU A 373 4.52 -8.80 -22.99
N ALA A 374 3.76 -8.21 -22.07
CA ALA A 374 2.55 -7.44 -22.41
C ALA A 374 2.84 -6.26 -23.36
N LYS A 375 3.92 -5.50 -23.10
CA LYS A 375 4.35 -4.40 -23.98
C LYS A 375 4.77 -4.84 -25.38
N SER A 376 5.27 -6.07 -25.52
CA SER A 376 5.65 -6.65 -26.82
C SER A 376 4.46 -7.16 -27.62
N LYS A 377 3.30 -7.40 -26.97
CA LYS A 377 2.08 -7.97 -27.55
C LYS A 377 0.86 -7.08 -27.26
N ARG A 378 0.96 -5.79 -27.58
CA ARG A 378 -0.03 -4.76 -27.18
C ARG A 378 -1.46 -5.03 -27.68
N TYR A 379 -1.58 -5.55 -28.89
CA TYR A 379 -2.85 -5.61 -29.59
C TYR A 379 -3.15 -7.03 -30.05
N SER A 380 -4.41 -7.42 -29.94
CA SER A 380 -4.91 -8.68 -30.48
C SER A 380 -4.90 -8.64 -32.01
N GLU A 381 -5.03 -9.81 -32.64
CA GLU A 381 -5.20 -9.90 -34.10
C GLU A 381 -6.40 -9.10 -34.60
N GLN A 382 -7.50 -9.09 -33.83
CA GLN A 382 -8.68 -8.29 -34.14
C GLN A 382 -8.37 -6.79 -34.09
N HIS A 383 -7.73 -6.31 -33.02
CA HIS A 383 -7.34 -4.90 -32.91
C HIS A 383 -6.43 -4.48 -34.07
N LEU A 384 -5.47 -5.32 -34.46
CA LEU A 384 -4.58 -5.05 -35.60
C LEU A 384 -5.35 -5.02 -36.92
N THR A 385 -6.26 -5.96 -37.13
CA THR A 385 -7.14 -5.99 -38.32
C THR A 385 -7.94 -4.70 -38.44
N ASP A 386 -8.52 -4.23 -37.34
CA ASP A 386 -9.27 -2.97 -37.31
C ASP A 386 -8.35 -1.75 -37.49
N LEU A 387 -7.18 -1.72 -36.85
CA LEU A 387 -6.19 -0.66 -37.02
C LEU A 387 -5.61 -0.56 -38.43
N PHE A 388 -5.63 -1.64 -39.21
CA PHE A 388 -5.20 -1.64 -40.61
C PHE A 388 -6.36 -1.51 -41.60
N ASN A 389 -7.60 -1.50 -41.12
CA ASN A 389 -8.79 -1.29 -41.93
C ASN A 389 -9.17 0.21 -41.94
N PRO A 390 -9.16 0.90 -43.10
CA PRO A 390 -9.52 2.32 -43.19
C PRO A 390 -11.00 2.59 -42.87
N ASN A 391 -11.85 1.56 -42.90
CA ASN A 391 -13.28 1.65 -42.59
C ASN A 391 -13.61 1.13 -41.19
N SER A 392 -12.62 0.90 -40.32
CA SER A 392 -12.86 0.50 -38.94
C SER A 392 -13.27 1.68 -38.08
N THR A 393 -13.81 1.40 -36.90
CA THR A 393 -14.10 2.41 -35.87
C THR A 393 -12.88 3.25 -35.47
N TYR A 394 -11.66 2.76 -35.66
CA TYR A 394 -10.42 3.47 -35.30
C TYR A 394 -9.93 4.43 -36.38
N ASN A 395 -10.19 4.13 -37.66
CA ASN A 395 -9.60 4.87 -38.78
C ASN A 395 -10.62 5.53 -39.72
N THR A 396 -11.92 5.26 -39.55
CA THR A 396 -12.94 5.84 -40.43
C THR A 396 -12.91 7.35 -40.34
N VAL A 397 -12.55 8.01 -41.44
CA VAL A 397 -12.58 9.47 -41.55
C VAL A 397 -14.01 9.90 -41.87
N LEU A 398 -14.66 10.57 -40.92
CA LEU A 398 -16.01 11.09 -41.13
C LEU A 398 -15.96 12.34 -42.03
N HIS A 399 -17.01 12.52 -42.84
CA HIS A 399 -17.11 13.68 -43.72
C HIS A 399 -17.15 14.97 -42.89
N GLY A 400 -16.20 15.89 -43.11
CA GLY A 400 -16.07 17.15 -42.37
C GLY A 400 -15.10 17.10 -41.19
N GLU A 401 -14.41 15.99 -40.97
CA GLU A 401 -13.32 15.94 -39.99
C GLU A 401 -12.13 16.81 -40.39
N ARG A 402 -11.50 17.39 -39.37
CA ARG A 402 -10.24 18.13 -39.49
C ARG A 402 -9.29 17.64 -38.42
N GLU A 403 -8.00 17.71 -38.69
CA GLU A 403 -6.96 17.35 -37.75
C GLU A 403 -6.72 18.48 -36.72
N CYS A 404 -6.67 18.13 -35.44
CA CYS A 404 -6.24 19.06 -34.41
C CYS A 404 -4.73 19.34 -34.53
N SER A 405 -4.36 20.60 -34.75
CA SER A 405 -2.95 21.05 -34.81
C SER A 405 -2.10 20.78 -33.56
N ILE A 406 -2.73 20.37 -32.46
CA ILE A 406 -2.06 20.13 -31.17
C ILE A 406 -1.89 18.65 -30.91
N CYS A 407 -2.98 17.87 -30.95
CA CYS A 407 -2.93 16.46 -30.59
C CYS A 407 -2.91 15.53 -31.81
N HIS A 408 -3.04 16.05 -33.03
CA HIS A 408 -3.08 15.27 -34.27
C HIS A 408 -4.18 14.21 -34.28
N THR A 409 -5.30 14.50 -33.60
CA THR A 409 -6.52 13.68 -33.63
C THR A 409 -7.48 14.29 -34.64
N SER A 410 -7.98 13.48 -35.57
CA SER A 410 -9.05 13.87 -36.49
C SER A 410 -10.38 13.89 -35.76
N THR A 411 -11.15 14.96 -35.90
CA THR A 411 -12.49 15.07 -35.31
C THR A 411 -13.35 16.06 -36.10
N ALA A 412 -14.67 15.80 -36.11
CA ALA A 412 -15.65 16.72 -36.70
C ALA A 412 -15.91 17.94 -35.79
N THR A 413 -15.57 17.83 -34.51
CA THR A 413 -15.81 18.86 -33.49
C THR A 413 -14.48 19.44 -32.99
N LEU A 414 -13.94 20.42 -33.74
CA LEU A 414 -12.78 21.20 -33.28
C LEU A 414 -13.24 22.48 -32.57
N SER A 415 -12.70 22.71 -31.38
CA SER A 415 -12.83 23.99 -30.67
C SER A 415 -11.51 24.78 -30.75
N PRO A 416 -11.56 26.12 -30.93
CA PRO A 416 -10.37 26.95 -30.83
C PRO A 416 -9.69 26.78 -29.46
N TYR A 417 -8.35 26.72 -29.45
CA TYR A 417 -7.60 26.71 -28.20
C TYR A 417 -7.51 28.14 -27.63
N GLY A 418 -8.19 28.39 -26.52
CA GLY A 418 -8.17 29.68 -25.84
C GLY A 418 -9.48 30.00 -25.16
#